data_AF-A0AAC8Z038-F1
#
_entry.id   AF-A0AAC8Z038-F1
#
_cell.length_a   1.000
_cell.length_b   1.000
_cell.length_c   1.000
_cell.angle_alpha   90.00
_cell.angle_beta   90.00
_cell.angle_gamma   90.00
#
_symmetry.space_group_name_H-M   'P 1'
#
loop_
_entity.id
_entity.type
_entity.pdbx_description
1 polymer ?
#
loop_
_entity_poly.entity_id
_entity_poly.type
_entity_poly.pdbx_seq_one_letter_code
_entity_poly.pdbx_strand_id
1 'polypeptide(L)' 'MFLILLLIAVWAVIIVGLSPWVGTWPVLVQAVFYLVTGVIWIMPLKPLLRWMELGRWRG' A
#
# COMPACT_ATOMS: atom_id res chain seq x y z
N MET A 1 -16.28 -4.50 2.62
CA MET A 1 -15.56 -4.44 3.91
C MET A 1 -14.24 -5.20 3.85
N PHE A 2 -14.24 -6.53 3.68
CA PHE A 2 -13.01 -7.35 3.78
C PHE A 2 -11.90 -7.03 2.77
N LEU A 3 -12.23 -6.56 1.57
CA LEU A 3 -11.22 -6.21 0.55
C LEU A 3 -10.26 -5.10 1.00
N ILE A 4 -10.76 -4.12 1.74
CA ILE A 4 -9.91 -3.02 2.27
C ILE A 4 -8.97 -3.60 3.34
N LEU A 5 -9.50 -4.46 4.21
CA LEU A 5 -8.69 -5.13 5.24
C LEU A 5 -7.62 -6.03 4.62
N LEU A 6 -7.97 -6.79 3.58
CA LEU A 6 -7.04 -7.62 2.83
C LEU A 6 -5.94 -6.76 2.18
N LEU A 7 -6.31 -5.65 1.55
CA LEU A 7 -5.38 -4.72 0.93
C LEU A 7 -4.40 -4.15 1.96
N ILE A 8 -4.89 -3.71 3.11
CA ILE A 8 -4.04 -3.17 4.20
C ILE A 8 -3.15 -4.28 4.77
N ALA A 9 -3.68 -5.49 4.99
CA ALA A 9 -2.91 -6.61 5.52
C ALA A 9 -1.79 -7.04 4.57
N VAL A 10 -2.10 -7.20 3.27
CA VAL A 10 -1.11 -7.53 2.23
C VAL A 10 -0.04 -6.44 2.17
N TRP A 11 -0.44 -5.17 2.17
CA TRP A 11 0.51 -4.06 2.14
C TRP A 11 1.41 -4.04 3.38
N ALA A 12 0.84 -4.23 4.58
CA ALA A 12 1.58 -4.28 5.83
C ALA A 12 2.59 -5.44 5.84
N VAL A 13 2.19 -6.63 5.41
CA VAL A 13 3.08 -7.80 5.32
C VAL A 13 4.26 -7.55 4.38
N ILE A 14 4.01 -6.92 3.22
CA ILE A 14 5.07 -6.58 2.26
C ILE A 14 6.08 -5.61 2.89
N ILE A 15 5.60 -4.52 3.50
CA ILE A 15 6.49 -3.48 4.05
C ILE A 15 7.24 -3.98 5.29
N VAL A 16 6.57 -4.70 6.19
CA VAL A 16 7.21 -5.31 7.37
C VAL A 16 8.25 -6.34 6.94
N GLY A 17 7.92 -7.17 5.94
CA GLY A 17 8.85 -8.13 5.36
C GLY A 17 10.09 -7.46 4.78
N LEU A 18 9.96 -6.27 4.18
CA LEU A 18 11.07 -5.50 3.62
C LEU A 18 11.90 -4.74 4.67
N SER A 19 11.34 -4.49 5.85
CA SER A 19 11.94 -3.65 6.89
C SER A 19 13.34 -4.07 7.35
N PRO A 20 13.70 -5.37 7.47
CA PRO A 20 15.06 -5.77 7.85
C PRO A 20 16.13 -5.33 6.85
N TRP A 21 15.83 -5.33 5.55
CA TRP A 21 16.77 -4.87 4.53
C TRP A 21 16.78 -3.34 4.45
N VAL A 22 15.61 -2.70 4.48
CA VAL A 22 15.49 -1.24 4.45
C VAL A 22 16.17 -0.59 5.67
N GLY A 23 16.17 -1.26 6.83
CA GLY A 23 16.86 -0.78 8.03
C GLY A 23 18.38 -0.70 7.91
N THR A 24 18.98 -1.33 6.90
CA THR A 24 20.42 -1.24 6.62
C THR A 24 20.81 -0.07 5.72
N TRP A 25 19.83 0.61 5.13
CA TRP A 25 20.07 1.71 4.20
C TRP A 25 20.35 3.03 4.94
N PRO A 26 20.99 4.01 4.28
CA PRO A 26 21.11 5.36 4.82
C PRO A 26 19.74 5.97 5.11
N VAL A 27 19.64 6.74 6.20
CA VAL A 27 18.38 7.30 6.70
C VAL A 27 17.58 8.08 5.65
N LEU A 28 18.26 8.77 4.72
CA LEU A 28 17.61 9.52 3.64
C LEU A 28 16.92 8.59 2.63
N VAL A 29 17.56 7.47 2.29
CA VAL A 29 16.99 6.49 1.36
C VAL A 29 15.80 5.79 2.03
N GLN A 30 15.94 5.47 3.32
CA GLN A 30 14.85 4.93 4.13
C GLN A 30 13.65 5.90 4.19
N ALA A 31 13.90 7.20 4.41
CA ALA A 31 12.86 8.21 4.44
C ALA A 31 12.12 8.32 3.11
N VAL A 32 12.85 8.34 1.99
CA VAL A 32 12.25 8.33 0.64
C VAL A 32 11.44 7.06 0.40
N PHE A 33 11.96 5.90 0.79
CA PHE A 33 11.26 4.62 0.66
C PHE A 33 9.92 4.62 1.43
N TYR A 34 9.92 5.06 2.69
CA TYR A 34 8.69 5.11 3.49
C TYR A 34 7.72 6.20 3.02
N LEU A 35 8.20 7.33 2.52
CA LEU A 35 7.35 8.35 1.88
C LEU A 35 6.65 7.77 0.65
N VAL A 36 7.43 7.14 -0.24
CA VAL A 36 6.89 6.58 -1.49
C VAL A 36 5.90 5.46 -1.20
N THR A 37 6.25 4.52 -0.33
CA THR A 37 5.34 3.42 0.04
C THR A 37 4.10 3.91 0.79
N GLY A 38 4.24 4.97 1.60
CA GLY A 38 3.14 5.68 2.26
C GLY A 38 2.23 6.48 1.33
N VAL A 39 2.62 6.73 0.08
CA VAL A 39 1.78 7.36 -0.96
C VAL A 39 1.23 6.33 -1.94
N ILE A 40 2.04 5.38 -2.38
CA ILE A 40 1.69 4.38 -3.40
C ILE A 40 0.51 3.50 -2.97
N TRP A 41 0.37 3.17 -1.69
CA TRP A 41 -0.71 2.31 -1.19
C TRP A 41 -2.12 2.90 -1.41
N ILE A 42 -2.23 4.18 -1.75
CA ILE A 42 -3.50 4.86 -2.06
C ILE A 42 -3.99 4.50 -3.47
N MET A 43 -3.09 4.20 -4.41
CA MET A 43 -3.47 3.82 -5.78
C MET A 43 -4.49 2.68 -5.85
N PRO A 44 -4.32 1.55 -5.14
CA PRO A 44 -5.27 0.45 -5.19
C PRO A 44 -6.59 0.71 -4.42
N LEU A 45 -6.65 1.71 -3.53
CA LEU A 45 -7.91 2.13 -2.89
C LEU A 45 -8.89 2.76 -3.90
N LYS A 46 -8.39 3.57 -4.84
CA LYS A 46 -9.24 4.32 -5.80
C LYS A 46 -10.11 3.43 -6.71
N PRO A 47 -9.62 2.34 -7.32
CA PRO A 47 -10.48 1.42 -8.07
C PRO A 47 -11.39 0.59 -7.14
N LEU A 48 -10.91 0.23 -5.95
CA LEU A 48 -11.69 -0.55 -4.98
C LEU A 48 -12.91 0.23 -4.47
N LEU A 49 -12.73 1.51 -4.15
CA LEU A 49 -13.82 2.41 -3.74
C LEU A 49 -14.83 2.60 -4.88
N ARG A 50 -14.35 2.82 -6.11
CA ARG A 50 -15.23 2.88 -7.30
C ARG A 50 -16.03 1.61 -7.50
N TRP A 51 -15.44 0.44 -7.24
CA TRP A 51 -16.16 -0.82 -7.31
C TRP A 51 -17.24 -0.93 -6.23
N MET A 52 -16.95 -0.48 -5.01
CA MET A 52 -17.91 -0.49 -3.91
C MET A 52 -19.10 0.46 -4.16
N GLU A 53 -18.89 1.59 -4.82
CA GLU A 53 -19.94 2.58 -5.12
C GLU A 53 -20.73 2.26 -6.40
N LEU A 54 -20.09 1.71 -7.43
CA LEU A 54 -20.69 1.56 -8.78
C LEU A 54 -20.98 0.11 -9.16
N GLY A 55 -20.50 -0.88 -8.40
CA GLY A 55 -20.62 -2.32 -8.70
C GLY A 55 -19.92 -2.77 -9.99
N ARG A 56 -19.25 -1.87 -10.71
CA ARG A 56 -18.74 -2.08 -12.06
C ARG A 56 -17.24 -1.82 -12.11
N TRP A 57 -16.47 -2.83 -12.48
CA TRP A 57 -15.00 -2.79 -12.54
C TRP A 57 -14.43 -1.97 -13.71
N ARG A 58 -15.26 -1.64 -14.70
CA ARG A 58 -14.88 -0.92 -15.92
C ARG A 58 -16.00 0.02 -16.33
N GLY A 59 -15.78 1.32 -16.14
CA GLY A 59 -16.47 2.38 -16.86
C GLY A 59 -15.46 3.00 -17.80
#